data_AF-A0A2V8HAA4-F1
#
_entry.id   AF-A0A2V8HAA4-F1
#
_cell.length_a   1.000
_cell.length_b   1.000
_cell.length_c   1.000
_cell.angle_alpha   90.00
_cell.angle_beta   90.00
_cell.angle_gamma   90.00
#
_symmetry.space_group_name_H-M   'P 1'
#
loop_
_entity.id
_entity.type
_entity.pdbx_description
1 polymer ?
#
loop_
_entity_poly.entity_id
_entity_poly.type
_entity_poly.pdbx_seq_one_letter_code
_entity_poly.pdbx_strand_id
1 'polypeptide(L)' 'IEEGLANLDKSLGLDPNYEDAMTYKNLLYREKARLSESEDEKKQLIAQADEWFNKALETRKKNAEKKKLPGGEASR' A
#
# COMPACT_ATOMS: atom_id res chain seq x y z
N ILE A 1 12.17 8.57 5.14
CA ILE A 1 11.53 7.25 4.90
C ILE A 1 10.56 6.93 6.01
N GLU A 2 11.00 6.87 7.26
CA GLU A 2 10.13 6.54 8.41
C GLU A 2 8.89 7.44 8.53
N GLU A 3 9.06 8.76 8.43
CA GLU A 3 7.93 9.69 8.47
C GLU A 3 6.93 9.44 7.32
N GLY A 4 7.45 9.11 6.13
CA GLY A 4 6.62 8.74 4.98
C GLY A 4 5.81 7.47 5.26
N LEU A 5 6.44 6.43 5.81
CA LEU A 5 5.75 5.20 6.21
C LEU A 5 4.67 5.48 7.28
N ALA A 6 4.98 6.30 8.29
CA ALA A 6 4.03 6.66 9.34
C ALA A 6 2.83 7.46 8.81
N ASN A 7 3.04 8.35 7.85
CA ASN A 7 1.94 9.09 7.22
C ASN A 7 1.08 8.16 6.34
N LEU A 8 1.69 7.21 5.65
CA LEU A 8 0.95 6.20 4.90
C LEU A 8 0.15 5.26 5.81
N ASP A 9 0.67 4.92 6.99
CA ASP A 9 -0.08 4.18 8.01
C ASP A 9 -1.32 4.94 8.48
N LYS A 10 -1.22 6.25 8.69
CA LYS A 10 -2.39 7.10 8.99
C LYS A 10 -3.39 7.11 7.84
N SER A 11 -2.93 7.28 6.60
CA SER A 11 -3.80 7.26 5.41
C SER A 11 -4.56 5.94 5.29
N LEU A 12 -3.89 4.81 5.52
CA LEU A 12 -4.51 3.48 5.50
C LEU A 12 -5.44 3.23 6.69
N GLY A 13 -5.20 3.89 7.83
CA GLY A 13 -6.13 3.91 8.96
C GLY A 13 -7.42 4.66 8.65
N LEU A 14 -7.37 5.68 7.78
CA LEU A 14 -8.53 6.46 7.35
C LEU A 14 -9.27 5.78 6.19
N ASP A 15 -8.54 5.27 5.19
CA ASP A 15 -9.09 4.50 4.09
C ASP A 15 -8.26 3.22 3.85
N PRO A 16 -8.76 2.06 4.33
CA PRO A 16 -8.12 0.78 4.11
C PRO A 16 -8.08 0.32 2.64
N ASN A 17 -8.84 0.96 1.74
CA ASN A 17 -8.83 0.66 0.30
C ASN A 17 -8.03 1.69 -0.50
N TYR A 18 -7.20 2.51 0.15
CA TYR A 18 -6.40 3.52 -0.52
C TYR A 18 -5.20 2.88 -1.23
N GLU A 19 -5.43 2.48 -2.48
CA GLU A 19 -4.44 1.81 -3.35
C GLU A 19 -3.11 2.58 -3.46
N ASP A 20 -3.17 3.90 -3.65
CA ASP A 20 -1.97 4.72 -3.81
C ASP A 20 -1.12 4.68 -2.54
N ALA A 21 -1.75 4.72 -1.36
CA ALA A 21 -1.02 4.64 -0.10
C ALA A 21 -0.27 3.30 0.03
N MET A 22 -0.89 2.19 -0.38
CA MET A 22 -0.22 0.87 -0.42
C MET A 22 0.94 0.86 -1.42
N THR A 23 0.73 1.45 -2.60
CA THR A 23 1.75 1.54 -3.66
C THR A 23 2.97 2.32 -3.18
N TYR A 24 2.77 3.49 -2.56
CA TYR A 24 3.85 4.29 -2.00
C TYR A 24 4.55 3.60 -0.82
N LYS A 25 3.83 2.79 -0.04
CA LYS A 25 4.43 2.03 1.05
C LYS A 25 5.43 1.01 0.53
N ASN A 26 5.08 0.27 -0.53
CA ASN A 26 6.00 -0.61 -1.25
C ASN A 26 7.26 0.14 -1.73
N LEU A 27 7.10 1.31 -2.34
CA LEU A 27 8.24 2.09 -2.82
C LEU A 27 9.17 2.54 -1.69
N LEU A 28 8.63 3.02 -0.57
CA LEU A 28 9.43 3.42 0.59
C LEU A 28 10.16 2.25 1.24
N TYR A 29 9.57 1.06 1.30
CA TYR A 29 10.27 -0.14 1.79
C TYR A 29 11.42 -0.55 0.86
N ARG A 30 11.26 -0.43 -0.47
CA ARG A 30 12.36 -0.69 -1.42
C ARG A 30 13.49 0.31 -1.28
N GLU A 31 13.15 1.58 -1.11
CA GLU A 31 14.15 2.63 -0.87
C GLU A 31 14.87 2.41 0.46
N LYS A 32 14.15 1.99 1.51
CA LYS A 32 14.78 1.60 2.78
C LYS A 32 15.72 0.41 2.60
N ALA A 33 15.30 -0.61 1.85
CA ALA A 33 16.12 -1.78 1.56
C ALA A 33 17.39 -1.42 0.79
N ARG A 34 17.31 -0.47 -0.14
CA ARG A 34 18.45 0.05 -0.92
C ARG A 34 19.49 0.74 -0.03
N LEU A 35 19.06 1.37 1.06
CA LEU A 35 19.92 2.09 2.00
C LEU A 35 20.40 1.22 3.17
N SER A 36 19.88 0.00 3.31
CA SER A 36 20.26 -0.91 4.39
C SER A 36 21.66 -1.50 4.16
N GLU A 37 22.49 -1.46 5.21
CA GLU A 37 23.80 -2.13 5.23
C GLU A 37 23.69 -3.61 5.67
N SER A 38 22.58 -3.99 6.31
CA SER A 38 22.29 -5.37 6.71
C SER A 38 21.56 -6.11 5.60
N GLU A 39 22.13 -7.23 5.15
CA GLU A 39 21.50 -8.10 4.15
C GLU A 39 20.23 -8.78 4.69
N ASP A 40 20.16 -9.05 5.99
CA ASP A 40 18.96 -9.61 6.62
C ASP A 40 17.84 -8.57 6.70
N GLU A 41 18.17 -7.34 7.10
CA GLU A 41 17.20 -6.23 7.10
C GLU A 41 16.71 -5.93 5.68
N LYS A 42 17.61 -5.91 4.70
CA LYS A 42 17.27 -5.71 3.29
C LYS A 42 16.28 -6.77 2.79
N LYS A 43 16.49 -8.05 3.11
CA LYS A 43 15.53 -9.13 2.76
C LYS A 43 14.16 -8.91 3.41
N GLN A 44 14.12 -8.52 4.68
CA GLN A 44 12.87 -8.24 5.39
C GLN A 44 12.12 -7.06 4.76
N LEU A 45 12.84 -5.98 4.43
CA LEU A 45 12.27 -4.79 3.80
C LEU A 45 11.75 -5.08 2.38
N ILE A 46 12.45 -5.93 1.61
CA ILE A 46 11.97 -6.39 0.30
C ILE A 46 10.68 -7.22 0.47
N ALA A 47 10.63 -8.13 1.44
CA ALA A 47 9.42 -8.92 1.70
C ALA A 47 8.22 -8.03 2.09
N GLN A 48 8.45 -7.00 2.92
CA GLN A 48 7.43 -6.00 3.25
C GLN A 48 6.98 -5.24 2.00
N ALA A 49 7.92 -4.83 1.14
CA ALA A 49 7.59 -4.16 -0.12
C ALA A 49 6.69 -5.02 -1.02
N ASP A 50 7.04 -6.30 -1.18
CA ASP A 50 6.27 -7.26 -1.98
C ASP A 50 4.86 -7.49 -1.41
N GLU A 51 4.74 -7.57 -0.08
CA GLU A 51 3.44 -7.66 0.59
C GLU A 51 2.54 -6.44 0.26
N TRP A 52 3.08 -5.23 0.36
CA TRP A 52 2.31 -4.01 0.06
C TRP A 52 1.98 -3.86 -1.43
N PHE A 53 2.87 -4.33 -2.31
CA PHE A 53 2.58 -4.39 -3.74
C PHE A 53 1.40 -5.34 -4.03
N ASN A 54 1.39 -6.53 -3.43
CA ASN A 54 0.30 -7.47 -3.60
C ASN A 54 -1.03 -6.91 -3.05
N LYS A 55 -1.00 -6.27 -1.87
CA LYS A 55 -2.17 -5.58 -1.31
C LYS A 55 -2.69 -4.49 -2.25
N ALA A 56 -1.81 -3.70 -2.87
CA ALA A 56 -2.20 -2.68 -3.84
C ALA A 56 -2.88 -3.30 -5.07
N LEU A 57 -2.33 -4.38 -5.63
CA LEU A 57 -2.93 -5.09 -6.76
C LEU A 57 -4.32 -5.65 -6.45
N GLU A 58 -4.49 -6.25 -5.28
CA GLU A 58 -5.78 -6.77 -4.83
C GLU A 58 -6.80 -5.64 -4.59
N THR A 59 -6.36 -4.56 -3.97
CA THR A 59 -7.19 -3.38 -3.68
C THR A 59 -7.64 -2.71 -4.98
N ARG A 60 -6.74 -2.58 -5.96
CA ARG A 60 -7.08 -2.09 -7.31
C ARG A 60 -8.18 -2.91 -7.95
N LYS A 61 -8.07 -4.24 -7.89
CA LYS A 61 -9.11 -5.15 -8.41
C LYS A 61 -10.43 -4.92 -7.69
N LYS A 62 -10.43 -4.90 -6.35
CA LYS A 62 -11.64 -4.64 -5.53
C LYS A 62 -12.28 -3.29 -5.86
N ASN A 63 -11.49 -2.23 -5.99
CA ASN A 63 -11.95 -0.88 -6.30
C ASN A 63 -12.53 -0.81 -7.73
N ALA A 64 -11.90 -1.48 -8.69
CA ALA A 64 -12.42 -1.59 -10.06
C ALA A 64 -13.76 -2.34 -10.12
N GLU A 65 -13.92 -3.44 -9.37
CA GLU A 65 -15.18 -4.18 -9.31
C GLU A 65 -16.30 -3.37 -8.64
N LYS A 66 -15.99 -2.65 -7.54
CA LYS A 66 -16.93 -1.71 -6.91
C LYS A 66 -17.40 -0.63 -7.89
N LYS A 67 -16.53 -0.14 -8.77
CA LYS A 67 -16.85 0.88 -9.78
C LYS A 67 -17.73 0.34 -10.92
N LYS A 68 -17.70 -0.97 -11.20
CA LYS A 68 -18.46 -1.62 -12.29
C LYS A 68 -19.88 -2.02 -11.90
N LEU A 69 -20.18 -2.21 -10.62
CA LEU A 69 -21.52 -2.58 -10.15
C LEU A 69 -22.48 -1.38 -10.22
N PRO A 70 -23.58 -1.44 -11.01
CA PRO A 70 -24.61 -0.42 -10.97
C PRO A 70 -25.47 -0.64 -9.71
N GLY A 71 -25.19 0.12 -8.66
CA GLY A 71 -25.89 -0.01 -7.37
C GLY A 71 -25.58 1.12 -6.40
N GLY A 72 -25.36 2.33 -6.92
CA GLY A 72 -25.09 3.55 -6.15
C GLY A 72 -26.04 4.69 -6.50
N GLU A 73 -27.31 4.42 -6.79
CA GLU A 73 -28.36 5.43 -6.70
C GLU A 73 -29.40 4.96 -5.68
N ALA A 74 -29.27 5.39 -4.43
CA ALA A 74 -30.39 5.55 -3.50
C ALA A 74 -29.95 6.33 -2.23
N SER A 75 -30.47 7.56 -2.12
CA SER A 75 -30.78 8.28 -0.87
C SER A 75 -29.65 8.95 -0.07
N ARG A 76 -29.36 10.22 -0.37
CA ARG A 76 -29.80 11.43 0.38
C ARG A 76 -29.23 12.69 -0.23
#